data_AF-A0A353GW09-F1
#
_entry.id   AF-A0A353GW09-F1
#
_cell.length_a   1.000
_cell.length_b   1.000
_cell.length_c   1.000
_cell.angle_alpha   90.00
_cell.angle_beta   90.00
_cell.angle_gamma   90.00
#
_symmetry.space_group_name_H-M   'P 1'
#
loop_
_entity.id
_entity.type
_entity.pdbx_description
1 polymer ?
#
loop_
_entity_poly.entity_id
_entity_poly.type
_entity_poly.pdbx_seq_one_letter_code
_entity_poly.pdbx_strand_id
1 'polypeptide(L)'
;FHTTLTPVKTGLLSLGPVTLNCNIIVKSKDSDGFFDDFFPSYEKQSVQVKSKKISLNILPIPTANRPANFSGGIGQFQLKVSATPLTVNQGDPITVKMDLSGKGNLQAINAPILQNSSGLKVYDPQRKSSSVQNGDGGDISFEQVLIPVDDKIKRIGPFVFSYFNPATGSYQQIAAPSIPVSVKTNPEFNESSVGDNGNQNEHLGRDLVFIKDSPGQLRLTKNRLYDQPWFWILQLLPLLGLLAAFYYNRHQKMLQSNSPAARSIRAGRVAQKQLEKSNQALADGKLDELLDELHSIIRTYLAEKYNLTVAGMTGDVVDILREHGITEPTLEKIKAFFTKYDFYRFTGATMTKDAATALWNDVNWIIEDLNHSSANVPKTETKPSPSEWKGVGH
;
A
#
# COMPACT_ATOMS: atom_id res chain seq x y z
N PHE A 1 6.01 12.07 24.44
CA PHE A 1 6.71 12.51 23.22
C PHE A 1 7.34 13.86 23.49
N HIS A 2 8.67 13.96 23.43
CA HIS A 2 9.38 15.25 23.44
C HIS A 2 9.80 15.55 22.01
N THR A 3 9.37 16.70 21.47
CA THR A 3 9.68 17.14 20.11
C THR A 3 10.23 18.56 20.18
N THR A 4 11.36 18.80 19.53
CA THR A 4 11.95 20.12 19.38
C THR A 4 11.33 20.82 18.17
N LEU A 5 10.89 22.07 18.35
CA LEU A 5 10.29 22.88 17.30
C LEU A 5 11.16 24.10 17.04
N THR A 6 11.57 24.28 15.78
CA THR A 6 12.35 25.45 15.35
C THR A 6 11.46 26.36 14.50
N PRO A 7 11.19 27.60 14.94
CA PRO A 7 10.35 28.51 14.16
C PRO A 7 11.08 29.00 12.91
N VAL A 8 10.37 29.02 11.78
CA VAL A 8 10.90 29.47 10.47
C VAL A 8 10.52 30.93 10.18
N LYS A 9 9.51 31.47 10.88
CA LYS A 9 9.01 32.84 10.71
C LYS A 9 8.75 33.50 12.06
N THR A 10 8.87 34.82 12.08
CA THR A 10 8.54 35.67 13.23
C THR A 10 7.04 35.94 13.29
N GLY A 11 6.55 36.33 14.47
CA GLY A 11 5.15 36.67 14.72
C GLY A 11 4.39 35.60 15.50
N LEU A 12 3.06 35.76 15.55
CA LEU A 12 2.18 34.88 16.30
C LEU A 12 1.95 33.59 15.52
N LEU A 13 2.62 32.50 15.92
CA LEU A 13 2.36 31.16 15.40
C LEU A 13 1.49 30.39 16.38
N SER A 14 0.69 29.47 15.85
CA SER A 14 -0.10 28.61 16.71
C SER A 14 0.10 27.14 16.37
N LEU A 15 0.38 26.38 17.41
CA LEU A 15 0.59 24.94 17.38
C LEU A 15 -0.69 24.24 17.84
N GLY A 16 -1.15 23.32 17.01
CA GLY A 16 -2.33 22.50 17.27
C GLY A 16 -3.64 23.12 16.77
N PRO A 17 -4.78 22.47 17.07
CA PRO A 17 -4.89 21.27 17.91
C PRO A 17 -4.41 19.99 17.21
N VAL A 18 -3.78 19.09 17.96
CA VAL A 18 -3.55 17.71 17.50
C VAL A 18 -4.83 16.92 17.73
N THR A 19 -5.37 16.32 16.67
CA THR A 19 -6.55 15.45 16.73
C THR A 19 -6.09 14.00 16.84
N LEU A 20 -6.57 13.31 17.86
CA LEU A 20 -6.38 11.87 18.02
C LEU A 20 -7.74 11.19 17.96
N ASN A 21 -7.89 10.26 17.01
CA ASN A 21 -9.10 9.45 16.89
C ASN A 21 -8.91 8.21 17.78
N CYS A 22 -9.63 8.17 18.89
CA CYS A 22 -9.70 7.02 19.78
C CYS A 22 -10.94 6.20 19.46
N ASN A 23 -10.84 4.87 19.52
CA ASN A 23 -12.03 4.03 19.62
C ASN A 23 -12.19 3.62 21.08
N ILE A 24 -13.21 4.15 21.74
CA ILE A 24 -13.58 3.73 23.09
C ILE A 24 -14.70 2.70 23.00
N ILE A 25 -14.67 1.75 23.92
CA ILE A 25 -15.71 0.74 24.04
C ILE A 25 -16.71 1.26 25.07
N VAL A 26 -17.93 1.56 24.65
CA VAL A 26 -19.01 2.04 25.52
C VAL A 26 -20.12 0.99 25.59
N LYS A 27 -20.79 0.89 26.73
CA LYS A 27 -21.97 0.02 26.88
C LYS A 27 -23.09 0.59 26.01
N SER A 28 -23.64 -0.20 25.10
CA SER A 28 -24.73 0.23 24.21
C SER A 28 -26.00 0.46 25.03
N LYS A 29 -26.69 1.59 24.83
CA LYS A 29 -27.82 2.04 25.67
C LYS A 29 -29.20 1.65 25.12
N ASP A 30 -29.26 1.00 23.95
CA ASP A 30 -30.49 0.78 23.19
C ASP A 30 -31.27 -0.50 23.59
N SER A 31 -31.18 -0.94 24.85
CA SER A 31 -31.84 -2.16 25.31
C SER A 31 -32.33 -2.03 26.75
N ASP A 32 -33.53 -1.44 26.94
CA ASP A 32 -34.28 -1.43 28.20
C ASP A 32 -34.90 -2.80 28.50
N GLY A 33 -34.08 -3.85 28.61
CA GLY A 33 -34.53 -5.24 28.76
C GLY A 33 -33.80 -5.99 29.87
N PHE A 34 -34.56 -6.83 30.60
CA PHE A 34 -34.14 -7.71 31.70
C PHE A 34 -32.87 -8.57 31.42
N PHE A 35 -32.47 -8.73 30.16
CA PHE A 35 -31.28 -9.51 29.74
C PHE A 35 -29.95 -8.71 29.74
N ASP A 36 -29.96 -7.38 29.91
CA ASP A 36 -28.75 -6.54 29.84
C ASP A 36 -27.79 -6.72 31.05
N ASP A 37 -28.30 -7.21 32.18
CA ASP A 37 -27.46 -7.58 33.34
C ASP A 37 -26.70 -8.90 33.14
N PHE A 38 -27.17 -9.76 32.22
CA PHE A 38 -26.56 -11.07 31.95
C PHE A 38 -25.62 -11.06 30.75
N PHE A 39 -25.86 -10.21 29.74
CA PHE A 39 -25.04 -10.12 28.53
C PHE A 39 -24.78 -8.67 28.12
N PRO A 40 -23.80 -7.98 28.73
CA PRO A 40 -23.52 -6.58 28.41
C PRO A 40 -23.02 -6.45 26.97
N SER A 41 -23.76 -5.69 26.15
CA SER A 41 -23.38 -5.37 24.78
C SER A 41 -22.49 -4.12 24.76
N TYR A 42 -21.36 -4.23 24.05
CA TYR A 42 -20.37 -3.17 23.95
C TYR A 42 -20.25 -2.69 22.51
N GLU A 43 -20.33 -1.37 22.31
CA GLU A 43 -20.17 -0.74 21.01
C GLU A 43 -18.86 0.07 20.95
N LYS A 44 -18.19 0.01 19.80
CA LYS A 44 -16.98 0.81 19.56
C LYS A 44 -17.38 2.19 19.08
N GLN A 45 -17.33 3.17 19.97
CA GLN A 45 -17.56 4.57 19.63
C GLN A 45 -16.23 5.24 19.28
N SER A 46 -16.14 5.80 18.08
CA SER A 46 -14.99 6.62 17.69
C SER A 46 -15.14 8.02 18.28
N VAL A 47 -14.22 8.41 19.16
CA VAL A 47 -14.16 9.73 19.79
C VAL A 47 -12.90 10.44 19.34
N GLN A 48 -13.09 11.63 18.76
CA GLN A 48 -11.98 12.50 18.41
C GLN A 48 -11.62 13.40 19.59
N VAL A 49 -10.45 13.17 20.18
CA VAL A 49 -9.90 14.02 21.23
C VAL A 49 -9.01 15.09 20.60
N LYS A 50 -9.22 16.35 20.97
CA LYS A 50 -8.44 17.49 20.48
C LYS A 50 -7.56 18.03 21.61
N SER A 51 -6.28 18.24 21.34
CA SER A 51 -5.39 18.93 22.29
C SER A 51 -5.67 20.44 22.33
N LYS A 52 -5.23 21.11 23.41
CA LYS A 52 -5.29 22.58 23.49
C LYS A 52 -4.36 23.19 22.44
N LYS A 53 -4.85 24.22 21.74
CA LYS A 53 -4.06 25.05 20.84
C LYS A 53 -3.12 25.94 21.66
N ILE A 54 -1.83 25.94 21.34
CA ILE A 54 -0.81 26.76 21.99
C ILE A 54 -0.46 27.89 21.03
N SER A 55 -0.50 29.13 21.50
CA SER A 55 -0.04 30.30 20.74
C SER A 55 1.35 30.68 21.20
N LEU A 56 2.31 30.70 20.28
CA LEU A 56 3.68 31.13 20.49
C LEU A 56 3.91 32.45 19.78
N ASN A 57 4.39 33.46 20.49
CA ASN A 57 4.84 34.71 19.89
C ASN A 57 6.35 34.63 19.62
N ILE A 58 6.75 34.49 18.36
CA ILE A 58 8.16 34.41 17.99
C ILE A 58 8.70 35.82 17.74
N LEU A 59 9.59 36.24 18.63
CA LEU A 59 10.24 37.54 18.55
C LEU A 59 11.23 37.58 17.38
N PRO A 60 11.36 38.73 16.69
CA PRO A 60 12.43 38.93 15.73
C PRO A 60 13.79 38.96 16.46
N ILE A 61 14.82 38.50 15.76
CA ILE A 61 16.19 38.61 16.28
C ILE A 61 16.57 40.11 16.27
N PRO A 62 17.13 40.66 17.36
CA PRO A 62 17.53 42.07 17.41
C PRO A 62 18.47 42.44 16.27
N THR A 63 18.21 43.52 15.55
CA THR A 63 19.14 44.01 14.51
C THR A 63 20.30 44.81 15.10
N ALA A 64 20.11 45.37 16.30
CA ALA A 64 21.15 46.07 17.04
C ALA A 64 22.23 45.08 17.54
N ASN A 65 23.50 45.49 17.45
CA ASN A 65 24.68 44.70 17.87
C ASN A 65 24.87 43.36 17.15
N ARG A 66 24.26 43.18 15.97
CA ARG A 66 24.50 42.00 15.12
C ARG A 66 25.92 42.03 14.57
N PRO A 67 26.78 41.02 14.86
CA PRO A 67 28.11 40.95 14.28
C PRO A 67 28.02 40.80 12.75
N ALA A 68 28.96 41.43 12.03
CA ALA A 68 29.07 41.27 10.57
C ALA A 68 29.24 39.78 10.18
N ASN A 69 29.94 39.03 11.03
CA ASN A 69 30.25 37.60 10.88
C ASN A 69 29.19 36.69 11.52
N PHE A 70 27.92 37.07 11.50
CA PHE A 70 26.84 36.26 12.07
C PHE A 70 26.57 35.01 11.24
N SER A 71 26.83 33.84 11.81
CA SER A 71 26.75 32.55 11.13
C SER A 71 25.32 31.98 11.05
N GLY A 72 24.31 32.66 11.57
CA GLY A 72 22.92 32.16 11.57
C GLY A 72 22.55 31.25 12.75
N GLY A 73 23.49 31.00 13.67
CA GLY A 73 23.27 30.19 14.86
C GLY A 73 22.39 30.89 15.90
N ILE A 74 21.41 30.17 16.43
CA ILE A 74 20.48 30.57 17.51
C ILE A 74 20.48 29.43 18.52
N GLY A 75 20.99 29.67 19.73
CA GLY A 75 21.13 28.65 20.76
C GLY A 75 22.40 28.80 21.59
N GLN A 76 22.94 27.68 22.05
CA GLN A 76 24.20 27.57 22.78
C GLN A 76 25.09 26.56 22.08
N PHE A 77 26.29 26.99 21.68
CA PHE A 77 27.20 26.17 20.89
C PHE A 77 28.59 26.12 21.50
N GLN A 78 29.35 25.10 21.11
CA GLN A 78 30.76 24.92 21.42
C GLN A 78 31.48 24.61 20.11
N LEU A 79 32.67 25.18 19.93
CA LEU A 79 33.45 25.05 18.71
C LEU A 79 34.77 24.33 19.01
N LYS A 80 35.04 23.27 18.25
CA LYS A 80 36.32 22.56 18.24
C LYS A 80 36.88 22.56 16.81
N VAL A 81 38.14 22.94 16.66
CA VAL A 81 38.81 23.00 15.36
C VAL A 81 40.07 22.18 15.38
N SER A 82 40.29 21.39 14.33
CA SER A 82 41.52 20.64 14.08
C SER A 82 41.96 20.81 12.63
N ALA A 83 43.26 20.63 12.36
CA ALA A 83 43.84 20.71 11.02
C ALA A 83 44.69 19.48 10.75
N THR A 84 44.68 18.98 9.52
CA THR A 84 45.47 17.82 9.09
C THR A 84 45.82 17.96 7.61
N PRO A 85 47.10 17.81 7.20
CA PRO A 85 48.30 17.60 8.02
C PRO A 85 48.75 18.89 8.75
N LEU A 86 49.58 18.77 9.80
CA LEU A 86 50.19 19.92 10.50
C LEU A 86 51.54 20.36 9.90
N THR A 87 52.19 19.47 9.15
CA THR A 87 53.44 19.74 8.45
C THR A 87 53.20 19.49 6.98
N VAL A 88 53.37 20.52 6.16
CA VAL A 88 53.07 20.49 4.73
C VAL A 88 54.13 21.28 3.95
N ASN A 89 54.25 21.07 2.65
CA ASN A 89 55.04 21.96 1.80
C ASN A 89 54.16 23.09 1.27
N GLN A 90 54.78 24.16 0.81
CA GLN A 90 54.09 25.25 0.11
C GLN A 90 53.33 24.67 -1.11
N GLY A 91 52.03 25.01 -1.21
CA GLY A 91 51.12 24.47 -2.22
C GLY A 91 50.37 23.20 -1.84
N ASP A 92 50.74 22.51 -0.76
CA ASP A 92 50.05 21.30 -0.31
C ASP A 92 48.76 21.64 0.47
N PRO A 93 47.65 20.91 0.26
CA PRO A 93 46.39 21.20 0.93
C PRO A 93 46.41 20.81 2.42
N ILE A 94 45.92 21.72 3.26
CA ILE A 94 45.62 21.50 4.67
C ILE A 94 44.10 21.42 4.82
N THR A 95 43.59 20.31 5.35
CA THR A 95 42.17 20.15 5.66
C THR A 95 41.92 20.59 7.10
N VAL A 96 41.08 21.62 7.27
CA VAL A 96 40.61 22.08 8.57
C VAL A 96 39.22 21.53 8.83
N LYS A 97 39.08 20.79 9.93
CA LYS A 97 37.81 20.28 10.43
C LYS A 97 37.31 21.16 11.57
N MET A 98 36.08 21.67 11.42
CA MET A 98 35.40 22.50 12.39
C MET A 98 34.16 21.75 12.89
N ASP A 99 34.26 21.22 14.11
CA ASP A 99 33.19 20.49 14.78
C ASP A 99 32.46 21.45 15.72
N LEU A 100 31.17 21.66 15.45
CA LEU A 100 30.29 22.48 16.28
C LEU A 100 29.26 21.58 16.97
N SER A 101 29.21 21.65 18.29
CA SER A 101 28.24 20.92 19.11
C SER A 101 27.38 21.89 19.91
N GLY A 102 26.12 21.56 20.16
CA GLY A 102 25.29 22.44 20.98
C GLY A 102 23.79 22.23 20.87
N LYS A 103 23.05 23.09 21.57
CA LYS A 103 21.59 23.14 21.57
C LYS A 103 21.10 24.31 20.74
N GLY A 104 20.36 24.06 19.66
CA GLY A 104 19.85 25.13 18.80
C GLY A 104 19.53 24.71 17.37
N ASN A 105 19.45 25.70 16.48
CA ASN A 105 19.11 25.53 15.07
C ASN A 105 20.28 25.03 14.18
N LEU A 106 20.95 23.94 14.57
CA LEU A 106 22.18 23.44 13.91
C LEU A 106 22.06 23.23 12.39
N GLN A 107 20.87 22.93 11.87
CA GLN A 107 20.66 22.74 10.43
C GLN A 107 20.80 24.03 9.60
N ALA A 108 20.54 25.19 10.20
CA ALA A 108 20.48 26.48 9.52
C ALA A 108 21.74 27.34 9.71
N ILE A 109 22.83 26.77 10.22
CA ILE A 109 24.05 27.52 10.53
C ILE A 109 25.09 27.44 9.39
N ASN A 110 25.83 28.52 9.21
CA ASN A 110 27.00 28.58 8.34
C ASN A 110 28.27 28.20 9.10
N ALA A 111 29.31 27.83 8.36
CA ALA A 111 30.59 27.46 8.94
C ALA A 111 31.24 28.65 9.72
N PRO A 112 32.08 28.36 10.72
CA PRO A 112 32.95 29.37 11.35
C PRO A 112 33.87 30.04 10.32
N ILE A 113 34.17 31.32 10.55
CA ILE A 113 34.95 32.15 9.62
C ILE A 113 36.40 32.22 10.11
N LEU A 114 37.34 31.99 9.20
CA LEU A 114 38.77 32.23 9.41
C LEU A 114 39.04 33.75 9.39
N GLN A 115 39.55 34.32 10.48
CA GLN A 115 39.79 35.77 10.57
C GLN A 115 41.02 36.25 9.77
N ASN A 116 42.03 35.39 9.61
CA ASN A 116 43.26 35.72 8.90
C ASN A 116 43.53 34.69 7.80
N SER A 117 43.36 35.11 6.55
CA SER A 117 43.64 34.32 5.34
C SER A 117 44.89 34.80 4.60
N SER A 118 45.69 35.71 5.16
CA SER A 118 46.88 36.23 4.48
C SER A 118 47.88 35.11 4.21
N GLY A 119 48.31 34.98 2.95
CA GLY A 119 49.19 33.89 2.50
C GLY A 119 48.52 32.52 2.37
N LEU A 120 47.22 32.41 2.65
CA LEU A 120 46.43 31.18 2.50
C LEU A 120 45.43 31.35 1.36
N LYS A 121 45.43 30.43 0.40
CA LYS A 121 44.31 30.27 -0.51
C LYS A 121 43.22 29.46 0.20
N VAL A 122 42.08 30.11 0.43
CA VAL A 122 40.96 29.55 1.21
C VAL A 122 39.86 29.08 0.26
N TYR A 123 39.46 27.82 0.39
CA TYR A 123 38.30 27.28 -0.33
C TYR A 123 37.03 27.37 0.52
N ASP A 124 35.88 27.28 -0.14
CA ASP A 124 34.59 27.30 0.54
C ASP A 124 34.42 26.06 1.45
N PRO A 125 33.91 26.24 2.68
CA PRO A 125 33.71 25.15 3.61
C PRO A 125 32.57 24.23 3.16
N GLN A 126 32.80 22.93 3.24
CA GLN A 126 31.86 21.87 2.93
C GLN A 126 31.24 21.32 4.21
N ARG A 127 29.91 21.16 4.24
CA ARG A 127 29.19 20.53 5.36
C ARG A 127 29.22 19.01 5.17
N LYS A 128 29.83 18.26 6.09
CA LYS A 128 30.02 16.80 5.94
C LYS A 128 29.01 15.95 6.70
N SER A 129 28.75 16.29 7.95
CA SER A 129 27.93 15.45 8.83
C SER A 129 27.11 16.32 9.78
N SER A 130 25.86 15.93 10.01
CA SER A 130 25.01 16.48 11.06
C SER A 130 24.34 15.33 11.80
N SER A 131 24.55 15.23 13.10
CA SER A 131 23.86 14.29 13.97
C SER A 131 22.96 15.07 14.91
N VAL A 132 21.65 14.81 14.86
CA VAL A 132 20.69 15.35 15.81
C VAL A 132 20.40 14.24 16.80
N GLN A 133 20.82 14.41 18.06
CA GLN A 133 20.45 13.46 19.11
C GLN A 133 18.99 13.71 19.50
N ASN A 134 18.25 12.64 19.82
CA ASN A 134 16.87 12.74 20.30
C ASN A 134 16.87 13.40 21.70
N GLY A 135 16.88 14.73 21.72
CA GLY A 135 16.90 15.56 22.92
C GLY A 135 17.87 16.72 22.75
N ASP A 136 17.33 17.93 22.61
CA ASP A 136 17.90 19.29 22.63
C ASP A 136 19.26 19.60 21.98
N GLY A 137 20.11 18.64 21.68
CA GLY A 137 21.49 18.80 21.27
C GLY A 137 21.81 18.04 19.99
N GLY A 138 22.80 18.55 19.27
CA GLY A 138 23.34 17.89 18.10
C GLY A 138 24.74 18.40 17.78
N ASP A 139 25.32 17.75 16.78
CA ASP A 139 26.68 18.00 16.32
C ASP A 139 26.65 18.20 14.80
N ILE A 140 27.44 19.15 14.32
CA ILE A 140 27.63 19.41 12.90
C ILE A 140 29.11 19.65 12.62
N SER A 141 29.59 19.03 11.54
CA SER A 141 30.98 19.14 11.13
C SER A 141 31.11 19.78 9.76
N PHE A 142 32.00 20.78 9.69
CA PHE A 142 32.42 21.45 8.47
C PHE A 142 33.87 21.12 8.17
N GLU A 143 34.19 20.94 6.90
CA GLU A 143 35.55 20.76 6.43
C GLU A 143 35.89 21.89 5.46
N GLN A 144 37.06 22.49 5.63
CA GLN A 144 37.55 23.57 4.79
C GLN A 144 38.98 23.28 4.36
N VAL A 145 39.25 23.41 3.06
CA VAL A 145 40.60 23.23 2.52
C VAL A 145 41.30 24.57 2.45
N LEU A 146 42.53 24.62 2.96
CA LEU A 146 43.41 25.78 2.95
C LEU A 146 44.71 25.38 2.27
N ILE A 147 45.22 26.19 1.34
CA ILE A 147 46.51 25.97 0.70
C ILE A 147 47.47 27.09 1.11
N PRO A 148 48.60 26.79 1.79
CA PRO A 148 49.61 27.78 2.12
C PRO A 148 50.40 28.16 0.88
N VAL A 149 50.29 29.43 0.52
CA VAL A 149 51.02 30.06 -0.58
C VAL A 149 52.30 30.73 -0.06
N ASP A 150 52.37 31.06 1.22
CA ASP A 150 53.55 31.61 1.90
C ASP A 150 54.14 30.59 2.89
N ASP A 151 55.46 30.40 2.86
CA ASP A 151 56.19 29.51 3.78
C ASP A 151 56.36 30.10 5.19
N LYS A 152 56.07 31.39 5.37
CA LYS A 152 56.10 32.08 6.66
C LYS A 152 54.89 31.78 7.54
N ILE A 153 53.92 31.01 7.04
CA ILE A 153 52.72 30.64 7.80
C ILE A 153 53.10 29.65 8.89
N LYS A 154 52.99 30.12 10.14
CA LYS A 154 53.25 29.30 11.34
C LYS A 154 51.98 28.91 12.10
N ARG A 155 50.86 29.58 11.83
CA ARG A 155 49.59 29.37 12.54
C ARG A 155 48.40 29.60 11.62
N ILE A 156 47.36 28.78 11.77
CA ILE A 156 46.08 28.89 11.07
C ILE A 156 44.99 29.20 12.10
N GLY A 157 44.23 30.27 11.88
CA GLY A 157 43.20 30.75 12.81
C GLY A 157 43.52 32.15 13.36
N PRO A 158 42.69 32.69 14.28
CA PRO A 158 41.58 32.01 14.94
C PRO A 158 40.36 31.82 14.03
N PHE A 159 39.59 30.78 14.33
CA PHE A 159 38.28 30.56 13.70
C PHE A 159 37.19 31.11 14.61
N VAL A 160 36.32 31.93 14.07
CA VAL A 160 35.31 32.67 14.81
C VAL A 160 33.93 32.19 14.41
N PHE A 161 33.09 31.90 15.40
CA PHE A 161 31.68 31.58 15.22
C PHE A 161 30.82 32.54 16.03
N SER A 162 29.95 33.30 15.35
CA SER A 162 29.06 34.27 15.99
C SER A 162 27.61 33.77 15.93
N TYR A 163 26.94 33.72 17.08
CA TYR A 163 25.58 33.20 17.25
C TYR A 163 24.76 34.06 18.21
N PHE A 164 23.44 33.90 18.20
CA PHE A 164 22.52 34.55 19.12
C PHE A 164 22.17 33.58 20.25
N ASN A 165 22.42 33.97 21.49
CA ASN A 165 22.08 33.16 22.65
C ASN A 165 20.74 33.64 23.24
N PRO A 166 19.63 32.89 23.05
CA PRO A 166 18.31 33.29 23.50
C PRO A 166 18.17 33.34 25.03
N ALA A 167 19.00 32.59 25.78
CA ALA A 167 18.98 32.63 27.24
C ALA A 167 19.53 33.95 27.77
N THR A 168 20.51 34.53 27.08
CA THR A 168 21.13 35.82 27.46
C THR A 168 20.60 37.01 26.67
N GLY A 169 19.76 36.78 25.66
CA GLY A 169 19.19 37.82 24.79
C GLY A 169 20.23 38.61 23.98
N SER A 170 21.45 38.09 23.79
CA SER A 170 22.57 38.81 23.19
C SER A 170 23.34 37.96 22.17
N TYR A 171 24.05 38.64 21.27
CA TYR A 171 24.99 38.01 20.35
C TYR A 171 26.27 37.61 21.08
N GLN A 172 26.70 36.38 20.88
CA GLN A 172 27.91 35.81 21.45
C GLN A 172 28.85 35.32 20.34
N GLN A 173 30.14 35.37 20.62
CA GLN A 173 31.20 34.95 19.70
C GLN A 173 32.11 33.95 20.40
N ILE A 174 32.32 32.80 19.78
CA ILE A 174 33.30 31.80 20.23
C ILE A 174 34.44 31.80 19.22
N ALA A 175 35.67 31.88 19.74
CA ALA A 175 36.88 31.79 18.95
C ALA A 175 37.64 30.51 19.31
N ALA A 176 37.93 29.69 18.30
CA ALA A 176 38.86 28.58 18.45
C ALA A 176 40.31 29.11 18.32
N PRO A 177 41.25 28.62 19.15
CA PRO A 177 42.64 29.07 19.13
C PRO A 177 43.31 28.72 17.80
N SER A 178 44.29 29.54 17.39
CA SER A 178 45.06 29.26 16.17
C SER A 178 45.90 27.98 16.33
N ILE A 179 45.89 27.14 15.31
CA ILE A 179 46.59 25.85 15.26
C ILE A 179 48.00 26.08 14.70
N PRO A 180 49.07 25.64 15.38
CA PRO A 180 50.43 25.74 14.86
C PRO A 180 50.61 24.80 13.66
N VAL A 181 51.20 25.30 12.58
CA VAL A 181 51.53 24.53 11.37
C VAL A 181 52.95 24.83 10.94
N SER A 182 53.58 23.86 10.27
CA SER A 182 54.93 23.97 9.72
C SER A 182 54.85 23.86 8.20
N VAL A 183 55.04 24.98 7.51
CA VAL A 183 55.10 25.04 6.05
C VAL A 183 56.56 25.02 5.62
N LYS A 184 56.93 24.04 4.79
CA LYS A 184 58.26 23.96 4.19
C LYS A 184 58.25 24.66 2.83
N THR A 185 59.27 25.46 2.56
CA THR A 185 59.49 26.08 1.26
C THR A 185 59.58 25.01 0.18
N ASN A 186 58.83 25.17 -0.91
CA ASN A 186 58.93 24.31 -2.09
C ASN A 186 59.49 25.13 -3.26
N PRO A 187 60.75 24.90 -3.69
CA PRO A 187 61.37 25.70 -4.74
C PRO A 187 60.72 25.53 -6.13
N GLU A 188 59.91 24.49 -6.33
CA GLU A 188 59.16 24.26 -7.57
C GLU A 188 57.73 24.84 -7.53
N PHE A 189 57.32 25.44 -6.41
CA PHE A 189 55.98 26.00 -6.27
C PHE A 189 55.84 27.32 -7.04
N ASN A 190 54.95 27.33 -8.03
CA ASN A 190 54.49 28.54 -8.70
C ASN A 190 53.09 28.91 -8.21
N GLU A 191 52.93 30.12 -7.67
CA GLU A 191 51.64 30.64 -7.18
C GLU A 191 50.58 30.68 -8.30
N SER A 192 50.99 30.95 -9.54
CA SER A 192 50.12 30.98 -10.72
C SER A 192 49.54 29.62 -11.11
N SER A 193 50.14 28.50 -10.68
CA SER A 193 49.58 27.15 -10.89
C SER A 193 48.44 26.82 -9.93
N VAL A 194 48.31 27.57 -8.83
CA VAL A 194 47.17 27.50 -7.93
C VAL A 194 46.09 28.45 -8.46
N GLY A 195 45.66 28.24 -9.71
CA GLY A 195 44.76 29.12 -10.45
C GLY A 195 43.34 28.58 -10.58
N ASP A 196 42.39 29.44 -10.19
CA ASP A 196 40.95 29.50 -10.53
C ASP A 196 40.34 28.40 -11.43
N ASN A 197 39.85 27.32 -10.81
CA ASN A 197 38.81 26.47 -11.39
C ASN A 197 37.52 26.64 -10.58
N GLY A 198 36.98 27.86 -10.59
CA GLY A 198 35.56 28.05 -10.29
C GLY A 198 34.72 27.28 -11.32
N ASN A 199 33.89 26.35 -10.85
CA ASN A 199 33.01 25.45 -11.62
C ASN A 199 33.65 24.17 -12.19
N GLN A 200 34.12 23.25 -11.35
CA GLN A 200 33.85 21.83 -11.60
C GLN A 200 33.50 21.13 -10.28
N ASN A 201 32.34 20.46 -10.28
CA ASN A 201 31.84 19.64 -9.19
C ASN A 201 32.76 18.42 -8.99
N GLU A 202 33.89 18.61 -8.32
CA GLU A 202 34.74 17.51 -7.91
C GLU A 202 34.14 16.81 -6.68
N HIS A 203 33.41 15.73 -6.96
CA HIS A 203 33.04 14.73 -5.97
C HIS A 203 34.31 14.05 -5.44
N LEU A 204 35.00 14.68 -4.50
CA LEU A 204 36.10 14.05 -3.76
C LEU A 204 35.52 13.25 -2.60
N GLY A 205 35.09 12.04 -2.97
CA GLY A 205 34.72 10.97 -2.06
C GLY A 205 35.50 9.71 -2.40
N ARG A 206 36.56 9.48 -1.61
CA ARG A 206 37.29 8.22 -1.36
C ARG A 206 38.44 7.85 -2.30
N ASP A 207 39.56 7.60 -1.62
CA ASP A 207 40.67 6.71 -1.97
C ASP A 207 41.44 7.00 -3.27
N LEU A 208 42.67 7.47 -3.07
CA LEU A 208 43.76 7.38 -4.03
C LEU A 208 44.09 5.90 -4.32
N VAL A 209 43.34 5.29 -5.24
CA VAL A 209 43.85 4.14 -5.99
C VAL A 209 44.55 4.68 -7.23
N PHE A 210 45.85 4.42 -7.30
CA PHE A 210 46.73 4.69 -8.44
C PHE A 210 46.02 4.41 -9.78
N ILE A 211 45.96 5.42 -10.65
CA ILE A 211 45.46 5.25 -12.02
C ILE A 211 46.41 4.28 -12.72
N LYS A 212 45.91 3.11 -13.11
CA LYS A 212 46.63 2.16 -13.97
C LYS A 212 46.66 2.72 -15.40
N ASP A 213 47.87 2.91 -15.95
CA ASP A 213 48.15 3.41 -17.31
C ASP A 213 47.74 2.48 -18.47
N SER A 214 46.84 1.54 -18.23
CA SER A 214 46.21 0.80 -19.32
C SER A 214 44.74 0.55 -18.97
N PRO A 215 43.78 1.08 -19.75
CA PRO A 215 42.43 0.60 -19.66
C PRO A 215 42.48 -0.86 -20.11
N GLY A 216 42.44 -1.79 -19.15
CA GLY A 216 42.20 -3.19 -19.44
C GLY A 216 40.98 -3.32 -20.34
N GLN A 217 40.93 -4.37 -21.15
CA GLN A 217 39.86 -4.58 -22.12
C GLN A 217 38.48 -4.39 -21.46
N LEU A 218 37.78 -3.36 -21.90
CA LEU A 218 36.40 -3.10 -21.51
C LEU A 218 35.54 -4.28 -21.95
N ARG A 219 35.35 -5.25 -21.06
CA ARG A 219 34.27 -6.22 -21.21
C ARG A 219 32.99 -5.48 -20.83
N LEU A 220 32.15 -5.18 -21.82
CA LEU A 220 30.75 -4.89 -21.53
C LEU A 220 30.20 -6.03 -20.68
N THR A 221 29.88 -5.76 -19.42
CA THR A 221 29.11 -6.69 -18.59
C THR A 221 27.75 -6.85 -19.27
N LYS A 222 27.64 -7.85 -20.13
CA LYS A 222 26.52 -8.13 -21.04
C LYS A 222 25.29 -8.68 -20.30
N ASN A 223 25.23 -8.55 -18.98
CA ASN A 223 24.20 -9.17 -18.17
C ASN A 223 23.44 -8.09 -17.41
N ARG A 224 22.71 -7.25 -18.16
CA ARG A 224 21.70 -6.38 -17.57
C ARG A 224 20.54 -7.28 -17.11
N LEU A 225 20.07 -7.08 -15.88
CA LEU A 225 19.09 -7.97 -15.25
C LEU A 225 17.77 -8.08 -16.04
N TYR A 226 17.38 -7.02 -16.76
CA TYR A 226 16.18 -6.99 -17.59
C TYR A 226 16.31 -7.78 -18.91
N ASP A 227 17.53 -8.09 -19.36
CA ASP A 227 17.78 -8.94 -20.54
C ASP A 227 17.67 -10.43 -20.19
N GLN A 228 17.63 -10.77 -18.89
CA GLN A 228 17.54 -12.15 -18.43
C GLN A 228 16.07 -12.59 -18.35
N PRO A 229 15.69 -13.70 -19.02
CA PRO A 229 14.29 -14.12 -19.10
C PRO A 229 13.66 -14.47 -17.74
N TRP A 230 14.47 -14.89 -16.76
CA TRP A 230 13.97 -15.21 -15.41
C TRP A 230 13.39 -13.99 -14.68
N PHE A 231 13.90 -12.78 -14.96
CA PHE A 231 13.42 -11.54 -14.34
C PHE A 231 11.96 -11.27 -14.70
N TRP A 232 11.59 -11.50 -15.97
CA TRP A 232 10.22 -11.37 -16.46
C TRP A 232 9.30 -12.47 -15.91
N ILE A 233 9.81 -13.71 -15.77
CA ILE A 233 9.06 -14.81 -15.16
C ILE A 233 8.71 -14.49 -13.70
N LEU A 234 9.69 -13.96 -12.95
CA LEU A 234 9.47 -13.59 -11.55
C LEU A 234 8.45 -12.46 -11.40
N GLN A 235 8.45 -11.50 -12.33
CA GLN A 235 7.49 -10.39 -12.35
C GLN A 235 6.06 -10.83 -12.73
N LEU A 236 5.91 -11.89 -13.51
CA LEU A 236 4.60 -12.45 -13.91
C LEU A 236 3.93 -13.30 -12.82
N LEU A 237 4.71 -13.84 -11.88
CA LEU A 237 4.22 -14.71 -10.81
C LEU A 237 3.13 -14.07 -9.92
N PRO A 238 3.26 -12.81 -9.41
CA PRO A 238 2.20 -12.17 -8.64
C PRO A 238 0.94 -11.88 -9.49
N LEU A 239 1.10 -11.59 -10.78
CA LEU A 239 -0.04 -11.36 -11.68
C LEU A 239 -0.84 -12.66 -11.91
N LEU A 240 -0.15 -13.77 -12.15
CA LEU A 240 -0.76 -15.10 -12.25
C LEU A 240 -1.46 -15.51 -10.95
N GLY A 241 -0.87 -15.20 -9.78
CA GLY A 241 -1.50 -15.44 -8.48
C GLY A 241 -2.82 -14.67 -8.31
N LEU A 242 -2.87 -13.39 -8.71
CA LEU A 242 -4.10 -12.60 -8.69
C LEU A 242 -5.16 -13.14 -9.66
N LEU A 243 -4.78 -13.54 -10.87
CA LEU A 243 -5.70 -14.14 -11.84
C LEU A 243 -6.26 -15.48 -11.33
N ALA A 244 -5.42 -16.32 -10.74
CA ALA A 244 -5.85 -17.58 -10.13
C ALA A 244 -6.81 -17.34 -8.95
N ALA A 245 -6.50 -16.38 -8.07
CA ALA A 245 -7.37 -16.00 -6.95
C ALA A 245 -8.71 -15.43 -7.44
N PHE A 246 -8.71 -14.60 -8.48
CA PHE A 246 -9.92 -14.07 -9.11
C PHE A 246 -10.78 -15.20 -9.70
N TYR A 247 -10.17 -16.12 -10.44
CA TYR A 247 -10.86 -17.28 -11.02
C TYR A 247 -11.44 -18.18 -9.92
N TYR A 248 -10.65 -18.48 -8.88
CA TYR A 248 -11.09 -19.28 -7.74
C TYR A 248 -12.27 -18.65 -7.01
N ASN A 249 -12.21 -17.33 -6.75
CA ASN A 249 -13.31 -16.60 -6.12
C ASN A 249 -14.57 -16.57 -7.00
N ARG A 250 -14.43 -16.45 -8.33
CA ARG A 250 -15.57 -16.50 -9.25
C ARG A 250 -16.21 -17.89 -9.26
N HIS A 251 -15.40 -18.95 -9.24
CA HIS A 251 -15.85 -20.33 -9.20
C HIS A 251 -16.58 -20.65 -7.87
N GLN A 252 -16.02 -20.23 -6.73
CA GLN A 252 -16.63 -20.35 -5.41
C GLN A 252 -17.97 -19.59 -5.33
N LYS A 253 -18.05 -18.37 -5.87
CA LYS A 253 -19.29 -17.56 -5.89
C LYS A 253 -20.40 -18.19 -6.74
N MET A 254 -20.06 -18.90 -7.82
CA MET A 254 -21.04 -19.69 -8.58
C MET A 254 -21.60 -20.86 -7.78
N LEU A 255 -20.79 -21.48 -6.92
CA LEU A 255 -21.20 -22.62 -6.10
C LEU A 255 -21.96 -22.22 -4.83
N GLN A 256 -21.78 -21.01 -4.29
CA GLN A 256 -22.32 -20.64 -2.98
C GLN A 256 -23.38 -19.53 -2.99
N SER A 257 -23.59 -18.81 -4.10
CA SER A 257 -24.67 -17.81 -4.16
C SER A 257 -26.02 -18.49 -4.43
N ASN A 258 -27.05 -18.09 -3.68
CA ASN A 258 -28.47 -18.45 -3.86
C ASN A 258 -29.07 -17.91 -5.19
N SER A 259 -28.28 -17.91 -6.26
CA SER A 259 -28.70 -17.49 -7.60
C SER A 259 -29.64 -18.55 -8.22
N PRO A 260 -30.70 -18.14 -8.93
CA PRO A 260 -31.59 -19.06 -9.66
C PRO A 260 -30.85 -20.08 -10.53
N ALA A 261 -29.72 -19.69 -11.13
CA ALA A 261 -28.89 -20.57 -11.96
C ALA A 261 -28.17 -21.68 -11.15
N ALA A 262 -27.80 -21.41 -9.89
CA ALA A 262 -27.21 -22.44 -9.03
C ALA A 262 -28.28 -23.42 -8.52
N ARG A 263 -29.51 -22.95 -8.31
CA ARG A 263 -30.67 -23.80 -7.96
C ARG A 263 -31.03 -24.75 -9.10
N SER A 264 -31.10 -24.27 -10.34
CA SER A 264 -31.42 -25.12 -11.50
C SER A 264 -30.37 -26.20 -11.79
N ILE A 265 -29.07 -25.89 -11.60
CA ILE A 265 -27.99 -26.88 -11.76
C ILE A 265 -28.02 -27.93 -10.64
N ARG A 266 -28.32 -27.54 -9.40
CA ARG A 266 -28.45 -28.48 -8.27
C ARG A 266 -29.69 -29.36 -8.40
N ALA A 267 -30.82 -28.81 -8.87
CA ALA A 267 -32.07 -29.54 -9.07
C ALA A 267 -31.87 -30.78 -9.95
N GLY A 268 -31.12 -30.67 -11.05
CA GLY A 268 -30.80 -31.82 -11.92
C GLY A 268 -30.03 -32.93 -11.22
N ARG A 269 -28.99 -32.59 -10.44
CA ARG A 269 -28.22 -33.59 -9.69
C ARG A 269 -29.02 -34.23 -8.56
N VAL A 270 -29.85 -33.46 -7.86
CA VAL A 270 -30.69 -33.96 -6.79
C VAL A 270 -31.76 -34.90 -7.34
N ALA A 271 -32.42 -34.52 -8.43
CA ALA A 271 -33.43 -35.34 -9.11
C ALA A 271 -32.85 -36.66 -9.62
N GLN A 272 -31.68 -36.63 -10.27
CA GLN A 272 -31.00 -37.84 -10.75
C GLN A 272 -30.61 -38.78 -9.60
N LYS A 273 -30.08 -38.24 -8.51
CA LYS A 273 -29.73 -39.04 -7.32
C LYS A 273 -30.96 -39.66 -6.64
N GLN A 274 -32.08 -38.95 -6.61
CA GLN A 274 -33.33 -39.49 -6.07
C GLN A 274 -33.95 -40.53 -7.01
N LEU A 275 -33.79 -40.36 -8.32
CA LEU A 275 -34.21 -41.33 -9.33
C LEU A 275 -33.40 -42.65 -9.27
N GLU A 276 -32.10 -42.56 -9.01
CA GLU A 276 -31.25 -43.75 -8.77
C GLU A 276 -31.68 -44.51 -7.52
N LYS A 277 -32.11 -43.79 -6.47
CA LYS A 277 -32.66 -44.43 -5.26
C LYS A 277 -34.02 -45.05 -5.52
N SER A 278 -34.89 -44.39 -6.30
CA SER A 278 -36.21 -44.94 -6.64
C SER A 278 -36.10 -46.21 -7.50
N ASN A 279 -34.99 -46.41 -8.22
CA ASN A 279 -34.69 -47.68 -8.89
C ASN A 279 -34.54 -48.87 -7.90
N GLN A 280 -34.14 -48.62 -6.65
CA GLN A 280 -34.15 -49.66 -5.61
C GLN A 280 -35.58 -50.04 -5.21
N ALA A 281 -36.50 -49.06 -5.11
CA ALA A 281 -37.92 -49.31 -4.86
C ALA A 281 -38.59 -50.08 -6.02
N LEU A 282 -38.14 -49.88 -7.26
CA LEU A 282 -38.54 -50.68 -8.43
C LEU A 282 -38.06 -52.15 -8.32
N ALA A 283 -36.87 -52.38 -7.77
CA ALA A 283 -36.34 -53.72 -7.51
C ALA A 283 -37.10 -54.43 -6.36
N ASP A 284 -37.47 -53.68 -5.32
CA ASP A 284 -38.18 -54.16 -4.14
C ASP A 284 -39.69 -54.40 -4.37
N GLY A 285 -40.22 -54.05 -5.55
CA GLY A 285 -41.60 -54.31 -5.94
C GLY A 285 -42.64 -53.41 -5.27
N LYS A 286 -42.22 -52.30 -4.66
CA LYS A 286 -43.09 -51.34 -3.99
C LYS A 286 -43.61 -50.29 -4.98
N LEU A 287 -44.55 -50.72 -5.82
CA LEU A 287 -45.01 -49.93 -6.96
C LEU A 287 -45.73 -48.62 -6.57
N ASP A 288 -46.51 -48.62 -5.48
CA ASP A 288 -47.23 -47.42 -5.03
C ASP A 288 -46.29 -46.36 -4.42
N GLU A 289 -45.29 -46.77 -3.64
CA GLU A 289 -44.25 -45.86 -3.13
C GLU A 289 -43.44 -45.26 -4.29
N LEU A 290 -43.10 -46.07 -5.28
CA LEU A 290 -42.39 -45.62 -6.48
C LEU A 290 -43.19 -44.55 -7.23
N LEU A 291 -44.51 -44.73 -7.38
CA LEU A 291 -45.36 -43.79 -8.11
C LEU A 291 -45.39 -42.41 -7.43
N ASP A 292 -45.56 -42.37 -6.11
CA ASP A 292 -45.55 -41.12 -5.33
C ASP A 292 -44.16 -40.48 -5.29
N GLU A 293 -43.10 -41.30 -5.25
CA GLU A 293 -41.71 -40.82 -5.32
C GLU A 293 -41.38 -40.19 -6.67
N LEU A 294 -41.76 -40.82 -7.79
CA LEU A 294 -41.55 -40.29 -9.15
C LEU A 294 -42.29 -38.96 -9.36
N HIS A 295 -43.52 -38.85 -8.87
CA HIS A 295 -44.27 -37.60 -8.93
C HIS A 295 -43.61 -36.49 -8.10
N SER A 296 -43.13 -36.82 -6.90
CA SER A 296 -42.38 -35.88 -6.05
C SER A 296 -41.07 -35.41 -6.71
N ILE A 297 -40.33 -36.32 -7.36
CA ILE A 297 -39.07 -36.02 -8.06
C ILE A 297 -39.31 -35.03 -9.20
N ILE A 298 -40.25 -35.31 -10.10
CA ILE A 298 -40.57 -34.42 -11.24
C ILE A 298 -41.05 -33.06 -10.74
N ARG A 299 -41.95 -33.04 -9.75
CA ARG A 299 -42.52 -31.81 -9.21
C ARG A 299 -41.45 -30.91 -8.59
N THR A 300 -40.59 -31.49 -7.76
CA THR A 300 -39.49 -30.76 -7.09
C THR A 300 -38.46 -30.28 -8.11
N TYR A 301 -38.13 -31.11 -9.10
CA TYR A 301 -37.22 -30.76 -10.17
C TYR A 301 -37.72 -29.58 -11.01
N LEU A 302 -38.97 -29.63 -11.47
CA LEU A 302 -39.57 -28.55 -12.25
C LEU A 302 -39.72 -27.26 -11.41
N ALA A 303 -40.07 -27.38 -10.13
CA ALA A 303 -40.18 -26.24 -9.21
C ALA A 303 -38.84 -25.51 -9.05
N GLU A 304 -37.77 -26.25 -8.77
CA GLU A 304 -36.44 -25.67 -8.55
C GLU A 304 -35.78 -25.18 -9.84
N LYS A 305 -36.05 -25.85 -10.97
CA LYS A 305 -35.43 -25.52 -12.25
C LYS A 305 -36.04 -24.28 -12.92
N TYR A 306 -37.36 -24.14 -12.85
CA TYR A 306 -38.10 -23.04 -13.46
C TYR A 306 -38.62 -22.03 -12.43
N ASN A 307 -38.24 -22.17 -11.16
CA ASN A 307 -38.63 -21.29 -10.05
C ASN A 307 -40.17 -21.12 -9.94
N LEU A 308 -40.90 -22.22 -10.12
CA LEU A 308 -42.36 -22.25 -10.13
C LEU A 308 -42.94 -22.40 -8.73
N THR A 309 -44.02 -21.68 -8.43
CA THR A 309 -44.76 -21.83 -7.18
C THR A 309 -45.63 -23.09 -7.19
N VAL A 310 -45.75 -23.74 -6.03
CA VAL A 310 -46.40 -25.05 -5.80
C VAL A 310 -47.84 -25.18 -6.36
N ALA A 311 -48.53 -24.06 -6.58
CA ALA A 311 -49.92 -23.98 -7.04
C ALA A 311 -50.13 -24.24 -8.55
N GLY A 312 -49.11 -24.12 -9.40
CA GLY A 312 -49.25 -24.32 -10.86
C GLY A 312 -49.09 -25.78 -11.33
N MET A 313 -48.97 -26.75 -10.43
CA MET A 313 -48.30 -28.04 -10.64
C MET A 313 -49.17 -29.22 -11.14
N THR A 314 -50.48 -29.04 -11.33
CA THR A 314 -51.42 -30.17 -11.51
C THR A 314 -52.31 -30.09 -12.75
N GLY A 315 -52.05 -29.16 -13.69
CA GLY A 315 -52.75 -29.10 -14.98
C GLY A 315 -52.20 -28.01 -15.90
N ASP A 316 -51.91 -26.84 -15.35
CA ASP A 316 -51.43 -25.66 -16.09
C ASP A 316 -49.90 -25.64 -16.28
N VAL A 317 -49.18 -26.65 -15.76
CA VAL A 317 -47.72 -26.77 -15.85
C VAL A 317 -47.26 -26.69 -17.29
N VAL A 318 -47.98 -27.33 -18.21
CA VAL A 318 -47.59 -27.41 -19.62
C VAL A 318 -47.61 -26.03 -20.27
N ASP A 319 -48.59 -25.18 -19.94
CA ASP A 319 -48.69 -23.84 -20.51
C ASP A 319 -47.61 -22.92 -19.92
N ILE A 320 -47.34 -23.03 -18.61
CA ILE A 320 -46.24 -22.31 -17.95
C ILE A 320 -44.88 -22.74 -18.51
N LEU A 321 -44.69 -24.03 -18.76
CA LEU A 321 -43.44 -24.57 -19.33
C LEU A 321 -43.26 -24.20 -20.81
N ARG A 322 -44.36 -24.02 -21.56
CA ARG A 322 -44.32 -23.51 -22.95
C ARG A 322 -43.79 -22.07 -23.00
N GLU A 323 -44.19 -21.22 -22.05
CA GLU A 323 -43.64 -19.85 -21.92
C GLU A 323 -42.13 -19.83 -21.63
N HIS A 324 -41.58 -20.90 -21.05
CA HIS A 324 -40.15 -21.06 -20.77
C HIS A 324 -39.35 -21.65 -21.94
N GLY A 325 -39.96 -21.84 -23.12
CA GLY A 325 -39.27 -22.22 -24.36
C GLY A 325 -38.90 -23.71 -24.46
N ILE A 326 -39.64 -24.59 -23.78
CA ILE A 326 -39.43 -26.05 -23.87
C ILE A 326 -39.98 -26.61 -25.19
N THR A 327 -39.29 -27.59 -25.75
CA THR A 327 -39.68 -28.31 -26.97
C THR A 327 -41.00 -29.08 -26.79
N GLU A 328 -41.90 -28.98 -27.78
CA GLU A 328 -43.19 -29.70 -27.80
C GLU A 328 -43.10 -31.23 -27.51
N PRO A 329 -42.12 -32.01 -28.01
CA PRO A 329 -42.01 -33.43 -27.65
C PRO A 329 -41.79 -33.67 -26.14
N THR A 330 -41.11 -32.76 -25.46
CA THR A 330 -40.86 -32.84 -24.01
C THR A 330 -42.12 -32.45 -23.23
N LEU A 331 -42.87 -31.46 -23.71
CA LEU A 331 -44.16 -31.04 -23.14
C LEU A 331 -45.20 -32.17 -23.23
N GLU A 332 -45.29 -32.87 -24.36
CA GLU A 332 -46.18 -34.02 -24.53
C GLU A 332 -45.86 -35.16 -23.55
N LYS A 333 -44.57 -35.46 -23.34
CA LYS A 333 -44.15 -36.50 -22.39
C LYS A 333 -44.43 -36.13 -20.94
N ILE A 334 -44.24 -34.86 -20.57
CA ILE A 334 -44.60 -34.36 -19.23
C ILE A 334 -46.12 -34.48 -19.02
N LYS A 335 -46.93 -34.06 -20.00
CA LYS A 335 -48.39 -34.19 -19.95
C LYS A 335 -48.84 -35.65 -19.83
N ALA A 336 -48.23 -36.54 -20.61
CA ALA A 336 -48.51 -37.97 -20.58
C ALA A 336 -48.16 -38.58 -19.21
N PHE A 337 -47.05 -38.16 -18.58
CA PHE A 337 -46.67 -38.61 -17.25
C PHE A 337 -47.73 -38.23 -16.19
N PHE A 338 -48.12 -36.95 -16.13
CA PHE A 338 -49.15 -36.51 -15.16
C PHE A 338 -50.49 -37.19 -15.39
N THR A 339 -50.91 -37.37 -16.66
CA THR A 339 -52.14 -38.10 -16.99
C THR A 339 -52.10 -39.56 -16.52
N LYS A 340 -50.95 -40.23 -16.70
CA LYS A 340 -50.75 -41.61 -16.21
C LYS A 340 -50.72 -41.66 -14.68
N TYR A 341 -50.07 -40.71 -14.02
CA TYR A 341 -50.05 -40.61 -12.55
C TYR A 341 -51.47 -40.45 -11.99
N ASP A 342 -52.24 -39.50 -12.52
CA ASP A 342 -53.63 -39.27 -12.10
C ASP A 342 -54.51 -40.50 -12.35
N PHE A 343 -54.30 -41.19 -13.47
CA PHE A 343 -55.00 -42.44 -13.76
C PHE A 343 -54.73 -43.51 -12.69
N TYR A 344 -53.47 -43.82 -12.38
CA TYR A 344 -53.15 -44.83 -11.38
C TYR A 344 -53.56 -44.43 -9.96
N ARG A 345 -53.47 -43.13 -9.62
CA ARG A 345 -53.78 -42.66 -8.26
C ARG A 345 -55.27 -42.52 -7.97
N PHE A 346 -56.09 -42.11 -8.95
CA PHE A 346 -57.49 -41.78 -8.73
C PHE A 346 -58.50 -42.81 -9.27
N THR A 347 -58.08 -43.74 -10.14
CA THR A 347 -59.00 -44.76 -10.70
C THR A 347 -58.95 -46.12 -9.97
N GLY A 348 -58.01 -46.28 -9.03
CA GLY A 348 -57.81 -47.55 -8.31
C GLY A 348 -57.21 -48.67 -9.17
N ALA A 349 -56.65 -48.34 -10.34
CA ALA A 349 -55.97 -49.29 -11.21
C ALA A 349 -54.64 -49.76 -10.59
N THR A 350 -54.41 -51.07 -10.56
CA THR A 350 -53.15 -51.65 -10.08
C THR A 350 -52.04 -51.52 -11.13
N MET A 351 -50.93 -50.90 -10.76
CA MET A 351 -49.78 -50.73 -11.65
C MET A 351 -49.04 -52.06 -11.85
N THR A 352 -48.70 -52.40 -13.09
CA THR A 352 -47.83 -53.54 -13.40
C THR A 352 -46.36 -53.13 -13.34
N LYS A 353 -45.45 -54.09 -13.10
CA LYS A 353 -44.00 -53.82 -13.06
C LYS A 353 -43.47 -53.22 -14.36
N ASP A 354 -44.02 -53.64 -15.50
CA ASP A 354 -43.67 -53.10 -16.82
C ASP A 354 -44.14 -51.64 -16.98
N ALA A 355 -45.35 -51.32 -16.51
CA ALA A 355 -45.86 -49.95 -16.52
C ALA A 355 -45.04 -49.03 -15.59
N ALA A 356 -44.63 -49.53 -14.43
CA ALA A 356 -43.77 -48.82 -13.49
C ALA A 356 -42.38 -48.53 -14.08
N THR A 357 -41.79 -49.51 -14.78
CA THR A 357 -40.50 -49.37 -15.46
C THR A 357 -40.59 -48.36 -16.62
N ALA A 358 -41.69 -48.38 -17.38
CA ALA A 358 -41.95 -47.41 -18.44
C ALA A 358 -42.10 -45.98 -17.90
N LEU A 359 -42.80 -45.80 -16.77
CA LEU A 359 -42.92 -44.50 -16.10
C LEU A 359 -41.58 -44.00 -15.58
N TRP A 360 -40.77 -44.87 -14.97
CA TRP A 360 -39.42 -44.51 -14.52
C TRP A 360 -38.54 -44.06 -15.68
N ASN A 361 -38.57 -44.78 -16.81
CA ASN A 361 -37.82 -44.41 -18.02
C ASN A 361 -38.31 -43.07 -18.62
N ASP A 362 -39.63 -42.84 -18.63
CA ASP A 362 -40.20 -41.56 -19.06
C ASP A 362 -39.70 -40.40 -18.17
N VAL A 363 -39.66 -40.59 -16.84
CA VAL A 363 -39.11 -39.59 -15.91
C VAL A 363 -37.62 -39.35 -16.13
N ASN A 364 -36.83 -40.42 -16.29
CA ASN A 364 -35.39 -40.29 -16.53
C ASN A 364 -35.12 -39.49 -17.82
N TRP A 365 -35.81 -39.84 -18.90
CA TRP A 365 -35.69 -39.17 -20.18
C TRP A 365 -36.05 -37.68 -20.08
N ILE A 366 -37.15 -37.34 -19.37
CA ILE A 366 -37.55 -35.94 -19.14
C ILE A 366 -36.44 -35.16 -18.41
N ILE A 367 -35.85 -35.74 -17.36
CA ILE A 367 -34.80 -35.07 -16.58
C ILE A 367 -33.52 -34.89 -17.41
N GLU A 368 -33.12 -35.91 -18.17
CA GLU A 368 -31.95 -35.86 -19.05
C GLU A 368 -32.11 -34.84 -20.17
N ASP A 369 -33.24 -34.88 -20.90
CA ASP A 369 -33.54 -33.96 -22.00
C ASP A 369 -33.55 -32.50 -21.53
N LEU A 370 -34.22 -32.23 -20.40
CA LEU A 370 -34.25 -30.88 -19.83
C LEU A 370 -32.87 -30.44 -19.33
N ASN A 371 -32.04 -31.35 -18.80
CA ASN A 371 -30.67 -31.04 -18.38
C ASN A 371 -29.78 -30.71 -19.59
N HIS A 372 -29.89 -31.46 -20.69
CA HIS A 372 -29.15 -31.20 -21.93
C HIS A 372 -29.59 -29.90 -22.62
N SER A 373 -30.89 -29.62 -22.67
CA SER A 373 -31.43 -28.38 -23.25
C SER A 373 -30.95 -27.11 -22.51
N SER A 374 -30.76 -27.20 -21.19
CA SER A 374 -30.25 -26.07 -20.39
C SER A 374 -28.79 -25.66 -20.66
N ALA A 375 -28.01 -26.50 -21.38
CA ALA A 375 -26.66 -26.15 -21.81
C ALA A 375 -26.64 -25.21 -23.04
N ASN A 376 -27.77 -25.02 -23.73
CA ASN A 376 -27.86 -24.30 -25.00
C ASN A 376 -28.74 -23.04 -24.97
N VAL A 377 -29.15 -22.57 -23.79
CA VAL A 377 -29.92 -21.31 -23.69
C VAL A 377 -28.98 -20.12 -23.94
N PRO A 378 -29.20 -19.28 -24.97
CA PRO A 378 -28.42 -18.07 -25.17
C PRO A 378 -28.62 -17.16 -23.96
N LYS A 379 -27.51 -16.67 -23.41
CA LYS A 379 -27.51 -15.65 -22.35
C LYS A 379 -28.39 -14.50 -22.85
N THR A 380 -29.54 -14.31 -22.23
CA THR A 380 -30.32 -13.09 -22.40
C THR A 380 -29.46 -11.94 -21.90
N GLU A 381 -28.90 -11.17 -22.83
CA GLU A 381 -28.30 -9.87 -22.56
C GLU A 381 -29.37 -9.01 -21.88
N THR A 382 -29.15 -8.75 -20.59
CA THR A 382 -29.84 -7.68 -19.89
C THR A 382 -29.32 -6.36 -20.47
N LYS A 383 -30.02 -5.82 -21.48
CA LYS A 383 -29.83 -4.45 -21.94
C LYS A 383 -30.03 -3.50 -20.76
N PRO A 384 -29.09 -2.58 -20.46
CA PRO A 384 -29.36 -1.51 -19.52
C PRO A 384 -30.39 -0.54 -20.11
N SER A 385 -31.33 -0.10 -19.25
CA SER A 385 -32.38 0.88 -19.54
C SER A 385 -31.82 2.20 -20.08
N PRO A 386 -32.34 2.76 -21.18
CA PRO A 386 -31.98 4.09 -21.65
C PRO A 386 -32.86 5.15 -20.97
N SER A 387 -32.48 5.59 -19.78
CA SER A 387 -33.10 6.76 -19.15
C SER A 387 -32.14 7.42 -18.17
N GLU A 388 -31.15 8.17 -18.68
CA GLU A 388 -30.51 9.30 -17.98
C GLU A 388 -29.43 9.95 -18.87
N TRP A 389 -29.85 10.65 -19.92
CA TRP A 389 -29.04 11.69 -20.57
C TRP A 389 -29.95 12.91 -20.85
N LYS A 390 -30.15 13.72 -19.81
CA LYS A 390 -30.38 15.18 -19.91
C LYS A 390 -29.17 15.77 -19.18
N GLY A 391 -28.21 16.41 -19.83
CA GLY A 391 -28.38 17.65 -20.56
C GLY A 391 -27.97 18.80 -19.64
N VAL A 392 -26.68 19.14 -19.63
CA VAL A 392 -26.19 20.47 -19.20
C VAL A 392 -24.98 20.80 -20.07
N GLY A 393 -25.23 21.63 -21.08
CA GLY A 393 -24.19 22.48 -21.65
C GLY A 393 -24.13 23.77 -20.84
N HIS A 394 -22.93 24.16 -20.47
CA HIS A 394 -22.42 25.53 -20.55
C HIS A 394 -20.90 25.50 -20.48
#